data_AF-A0A2U2X8K4-F1
#
_entry.id   AF-A0A2U2X8K4-F1
#
_cell.length_a   1.000
_cell.length_b   1.000
_cell.length_c   1.000
_cell.angle_alpha   90.00
_cell.angle_beta   90.00
_cell.angle_gamma   90.00
#
_symmetry.space_group_name_H-M   'P 1'
#
loop_
_entity.id
_entity.type
_entity.pdbx_description
1 polymer ?
#
loop_
_entity_poly.entity_id
_entity_poly.type
_entity_poly.pdbx_seq_one_letter_code
_entity_poly.pdbx_strand_id
1 'polypeptide(L)'
;MSTPIIVTIAICVIALLAFLIYYYQPKTIILRRLKHLPSQRIGSLKTKTYSKVEGKALNIEEPLIAPLSKRKCVFYKMKIQKKVSTGKSSHWKTIVQEEHVQDFFIEQTGERIVVLPTESPKNYYDYLVTDKKTSSGLFKELTPEFAELLKAYNIKTENILGFNKQLRYSEAIVEVGERITVAGYVNWMKLDNPVKDYKYSSIASVTAKGKDKILITDSPDALKPKHGRV
;
A
#
# COMPACT_ATOMS: atom_id res chain seq x y z
N MET A 1 38.25 13.24 26.99
CA MET A 1 37.14 14.03 26.40
C MET A 1 36.27 14.52 27.54
N SER A 2 35.97 15.82 27.60
CA SER A 2 35.09 16.34 28.64
C SER A 2 33.69 15.75 28.47
N THR A 3 33.04 15.40 29.59
CA THR A 3 31.65 14.89 29.62
C THR A 3 30.66 15.66 28.72
N PRO A 4 30.69 17.00 28.59
CA PRO A 4 29.79 17.72 27.67
C PRO A 4 30.02 17.42 26.18
N ILE A 5 31.25 17.08 25.77
CA ILE A 5 31.55 16.74 24.36
C ILE A 5 30.92 15.39 24.01
N ILE A 6 31.01 14.41 24.91
CA ILE A 6 30.44 13.07 24.72
C ILE A 6 28.91 13.14 24.61
N VAL A 7 28.26 13.94 25.46
CA VAL A 7 26.80 14.13 25.44
C VAL A 7 26.36 14.79 24.12
N THR A 8 27.07 15.82 23.67
CA THR A 8 26.75 16.50 22.40
C THR A 8 26.87 15.56 21.20
N ILE A 9 27.94 14.75 21.13
CA ILE A 9 28.11 13.75 20.07
C ILE A 9 26.97 12.73 20.09
N ALA A 10 26.60 12.23 21.28
CA ALA A 10 25.51 11.26 21.41
C ALA A 10 24.17 11.81 20.88
N ILE A 11 23.84 13.08 21.18
CA ILE A 11 22.63 13.74 20.68
C ILE A 11 22.67 13.85 19.15
N CYS A 12 23.80 14.27 18.57
CA CYS A 12 23.95 14.37 17.11
C CYS A 12 23.77 13.01 16.42
N VAL A 13 24.32 11.94 16.99
CA VAL A 13 24.17 10.58 16.46
C VAL A 13 22.71 10.12 16.53
N ILE A 14 22.02 10.34 17.65
CA ILE A 14 20.60 9.99 17.79
C ILE A 14 19.73 10.77 16.79
N ALA A 15 19.99 12.07 16.64
CA ALA A 15 19.29 12.91 15.66
C ALA A 15 19.52 12.42 14.22
N LEU A 16 20.76 12.07 13.87
CA LEU A 16 21.09 11.52 12.56
C LEU A 16 20.40 10.18 12.32
N LEU A 17 20.40 9.26 13.30
CA LEU A 17 19.70 7.97 13.19
C LEU A 17 18.19 8.15 13.02
N ALA A 18 17.57 9.03 13.81
CA ALA A 18 16.15 9.35 13.68
C ALA A 18 15.82 9.93 12.29
N PHE A 19 16.68 10.83 11.78
CA PHE A 19 16.54 11.39 10.44
C PHE A 19 16.64 10.33 9.35
N LEU A 20 17.62 9.43 9.42
CA LEU A 20 17.78 8.34 8.45
C LEU A 20 16.58 7.40 8.46
N ILE A 21 16.10 7.00 9.65
CA ILE A 21 14.90 6.16 9.78
C ILE A 21 13.71 6.82 9.10
N TYR A 22 13.48 8.11 9.34
CA TYR A 22 12.40 8.86 8.69
C TYR A 22 12.60 9.00 7.17
N TYR A 23 13.82 9.28 6.72
CA TYR A 23 14.16 9.53 5.32
C TYR A 23 13.97 8.29 4.42
N TYR A 24 14.25 7.10 4.97
CA TYR A 24 14.17 5.81 4.27
C TYR A 24 12.83 5.06 4.47
N GLN A 25 11.84 5.67 5.11
CA GLN A 25 10.51 5.07 5.22
C GLN A 25 9.84 4.91 3.84
N PRO A 26 9.17 3.78 3.55
CA PRO A 26 8.47 3.56 2.27
C PRO A 26 7.50 4.69 1.92
N LYS A 27 6.75 5.18 2.92
CA LYS A 27 5.87 6.35 2.82
C LYS A 27 6.60 7.56 2.24
N THR A 28 7.72 7.96 2.86
CA THR A 28 8.43 9.19 2.51
C THR A 28 9.13 9.08 1.17
N ILE A 29 9.61 7.89 0.80
CA ILE A 29 10.19 7.60 -0.52
C ILE A 29 9.14 7.74 -1.62
N ILE A 30 7.98 7.07 -1.48
CA ILE A 30 6.93 7.06 -2.50
C ILE A 30 6.37 8.48 -2.70
N LEU A 31 5.98 9.15 -1.61
CA LEU A 31 5.44 10.51 -1.69
C LEU A 31 6.44 11.51 -2.30
N ARG A 32 7.73 11.39 -1.98
CA ARG A 32 8.78 12.23 -2.57
C ARG A 32 8.90 11.99 -4.08
N ARG A 33 8.94 10.72 -4.52
CA ARG A 33 8.97 10.38 -5.95
C ARG A 33 7.76 10.94 -6.67
N LEU A 34 6.55 10.73 -6.15
CA LEU A 34 5.30 11.23 -6.73
C LEU A 34 5.23 12.77 -6.79
N LYS A 35 5.84 13.48 -5.83
CA LYS A 35 5.91 14.95 -5.81
C LYS A 35 6.74 15.52 -6.96
N HIS A 36 7.74 14.79 -7.44
CA HIS A 36 8.60 15.24 -8.54
C HIS A 36 8.03 14.94 -9.93
N LEU A 37 6.96 14.15 -10.02
CA LEU A 37 6.35 13.77 -11.28
C LEU A 37 5.24 14.76 -11.68
N PRO A 38 5.14 15.11 -12.97
CA PRO A 38 4.01 15.88 -13.47
C PRO A 38 2.73 15.05 -13.33
N SER A 39 1.70 15.66 -12.74
CA SER A 39 0.35 15.10 -12.80
C SER A 39 -0.19 15.34 -14.21
N GLN A 40 -0.57 14.27 -14.90
CA GLN A 40 -1.10 14.33 -16.26
C GLN A 40 -2.51 13.75 -16.28
N ARG A 41 -3.37 14.33 -17.12
CA ARG A 41 -4.67 13.72 -17.46
C ARG A 41 -4.45 12.50 -18.33
N ILE A 42 -5.31 11.48 -18.22
CA ILE A 42 -5.20 10.23 -19.00
C ILE A 42 -5.08 10.53 -20.51
N GLY A 43 -5.93 11.38 -21.07
CA GLY A 43 -5.91 11.76 -22.48
C GLY A 43 -4.69 12.58 -22.92
N SER A 44 -3.89 13.10 -21.99
CA SER A 44 -2.66 13.86 -22.27
C SER A 44 -1.39 13.04 -22.04
N LEU A 45 -1.50 11.74 -21.75
CA LEU A 45 -0.36 10.88 -21.46
C LEU A 45 0.45 10.58 -22.71
N LYS A 46 1.75 10.88 -22.64
CA LYS A 46 2.71 10.55 -23.69
C LYS A 46 3.21 9.12 -23.51
N THR A 47 3.38 8.40 -24.62
CA THR A 47 4.01 7.07 -24.60
C THR A 47 5.45 7.18 -24.11
N LYS A 48 5.94 6.15 -23.42
CA LYS A 48 7.32 6.00 -22.91
C LYS A 48 7.73 7.03 -21.86
N THR A 49 6.80 7.80 -21.29
CA THR A 49 7.06 8.70 -20.16
C THR A 49 6.67 8.07 -18.84
N TYR A 50 7.44 8.37 -17.80
CA TYR A 50 7.09 8.03 -16.43
C TYR A 50 6.17 9.11 -15.86
N SER A 51 4.87 8.83 -15.79
CA SER A 51 3.84 9.84 -15.50
C SER A 51 3.02 9.46 -14.28
N LYS A 52 2.54 10.47 -13.57
CA LYS A 52 1.62 10.32 -12.44
C LYS A 52 0.19 10.55 -12.92
N VAL A 53 -0.69 9.62 -12.57
CA VAL A 53 -2.13 9.65 -12.87
C VAL A 53 -2.89 9.47 -11.57
N GLU A 54 -4.04 10.13 -11.50
CA GLU A 54 -4.95 10.08 -10.38
C GLU A 54 -6.35 9.78 -10.90
N GLY A 55 -7.07 8.90 -10.20
CA GLY A 55 -8.43 8.55 -10.56
C GLY A 55 -9.01 7.48 -9.64
N LYS A 56 -10.19 6.99 -10.00
CA LYS A 56 -10.88 5.93 -9.27
C LYS A 56 -10.36 4.56 -9.70
N ALA A 57 -10.02 3.70 -8.76
CA ALA A 57 -9.64 2.32 -9.03
C ALA A 57 -10.87 1.48 -9.40
N LEU A 58 -10.87 0.82 -10.55
CA LEU A 58 -11.95 -0.08 -10.97
C LEU A 58 -11.37 -1.47 -11.24
N ASN A 59 -12.11 -2.51 -10.88
CA ASN A 59 -11.72 -3.88 -11.15
C ASN A 59 -11.87 -4.22 -12.65
N ILE A 60 -10.96 -5.05 -13.17
CA ILE A 60 -11.05 -5.62 -14.52
C ILE A 60 -11.81 -6.94 -14.46
N GLU A 61 -11.31 -7.83 -13.61
CA GLU A 61 -11.93 -9.12 -13.30
C GLU A 61 -12.82 -8.99 -12.06
N GLU A 62 -13.29 -10.12 -11.52
CA GLU A 62 -13.99 -10.11 -10.24
C GLU A 62 -13.12 -9.49 -9.14
N PRO A 63 -13.66 -8.58 -8.31
CA PRO A 63 -12.87 -7.89 -7.30
C PRO A 63 -12.42 -8.84 -6.20
N LEU A 64 -11.18 -8.67 -5.73
CA LEU A 64 -10.67 -9.34 -4.53
C LEU A 64 -11.55 -9.03 -3.31
N ILE A 65 -11.61 -9.99 -2.39
CA ILE A 65 -12.33 -9.86 -1.12
C ILE A 65 -11.33 -9.77 0.01
N ALA A 66 -11.37 -8.66 0.74
CA ALA A 66 -10.48 -8.43 1.86
C ALA A 66 -10.70 -9.45 3.00
N PRO A 67 -9.65 -10.00 3.63
CA PRO A 67 -9.80 -11.14 4.54
C PRO A 67 -10.67 -10.84 5.78
N LEU A 68 -10.48 -9.68 6.42
CA LEU A 68 -11.24 -9.31 7.62
C LEU A 68 -12.50 -8.51 7.25
N SER A 69 -12.34 -7.40 6.53
CA SER A 69 -13.47 -6.49 6.28
C SER A 69 -14.46 -6.98 5.23
N LYS A 70 -14.13 -8.02 4.46
CA LYS A 70 -14.93 -8.56 3.35
C LYS A 70 -15.29 -7.52 2.28
N ARG A 71 -14.56 -6.40 2.23
CA ARG A 71 -14.74 -5.34 1.23
C ARG A 71 -14.22 -5.80 -0.13
N LYS A 72 -14.92 -5.40 -1.19
CA LYS A 72 -14.51 -5.62 -2.59
C LYS A 72 -13.40 -4.64 -2.96
N CYS A 73 -12.29 -5.14 -3.45
CA CYS A 73 -11.08 -4.35 -3.66
C CYS A 73 -10.26 -4.83 -4.85
N VAL A 74 -9.35 -3.99 -5.32
CA VAL A 74 -8.38 -4.35 -6.37
C VAL A 74 -6.98 -4.62 -5.80
N PHE A 75 -6.76 -4.20 -4.56
CA PHE A 75 -5.50 -4.35 -3.85
C PHE A 75 -5.79 -4.41 -2.35
N TYR A 76 -5.28 -5.42 -1.66
CA TYR A 76 -5.23 -5.41 -0.20
C TYR A 76 -3.89 -5.87 0.36
N LYS A 77 -3.60 -5.41 1.57
CA LYS A 77 -2.46 -5.82 2.38
C LYS A 77 -2.93 -6.10 3.78
N MET A 78 -2.57 -7.27 4.29
CA MET A 78 -2.95 -7.69 5.63
C MET A 78 -1.75 -8.15 6.43
N LYS A 79 -1.82 -7.95 7.74
CA LYS A 79 -0.76 -8.37 8.67
C LYS A 79 -1.36 -8.84 9.98
N ILE A 80 -1.03 -10.07 10.36
CA ILE A 80 -1.33 -10.61 11.69
C ILE A 80 -0.05 -10.63 12.50
N GLN A 81 -0.08 -10.02 13.68
CA GLN A 81 1.07 -9.96 14.58
C GLN A 81 0.69 -10.41 15.98
N LYS A 82 1.61 -11.12 16.64
CA LYS A 82 1.50 -11.56 18.02
C LYS A 82 2.46 -10.76 18.89
N LYS A 83 2.00 -10.37 20.07
CA LYS A 83 2.91 -9.84 21.10
C LYS A 83 3.72 -10.97 21.71
N VAL A 84 5.04 -10.82 21.67
CA VAL A 84 6.01 -11.72 22.29
C VAL A 84 6.68 -10.94 23.41
N SER A 85 6.72 -11.52 24.59
CA SER A 85 7.39 -10.95 25.76
C SER A 85 8.65 -11.75 26.08
N THR A 86 9.75 -11.05 26.32
CA THR A 86 11.03 -11.61 26.76
C THR A 86 11.47 -10.86 28.01
N GLY A 87 11.27 -11.48 29.18
CA GLY A 87 11.53 -10.86 30.48
C GLY A 87 10.72 -9.59 30.67
N LYS A 88 11.41 -8.44 30.76
CA LYS A 88 10.81 -7.11 30.97
C LYS A 88 10.44 -6.36 29.67
N SER A 89 10.73 -6.94 28.50
CA SER A 89 10.45 -6.31 27.19
C SER A 89 9.38 -7.07 26.43
N SER A 90 8.63 -6.38 25.57
CA SER A 90 7.68 -7.00 24.65
C SER A 90 7.72 -6.34 23.28
N HIS A 91 7.57 -7.12 22.23
CA HIS A 91 7.55 -6.64 20.85
C HIS A 91 6.50 -7.39 20.03
N TRP A 92 6.10 -6.81 18.90
CA TRP A 92 5.13 -7.41 17.99
C TRP A 92 5.86 -8.21 16.92
N LYS A 93 5.68 -9.53 16.92
CA LYS A 93 6.21 -10.44 15.91
C LYS A 93 5.15 -10.71 14.84
N THR A 94 5.49 -10.52 13.58
CA THR A 94 4.63 -10.86 12.44
C THR A 94 4.53 -12.36 12.30
N ILE A 95 3.29 -12.87 12.18
CA ILE A 95 3.00 -14.30 11.94
C ILE A 95 2.56 -14.49 10.50
N VAL A 96 1.64 -13.65 10.04
CA VAL A 96 1.12 -13.66 8.66
C VAL A 96 1.31 -12.28 8.08
N GLN A 97 1.78 -12.25 6.84
CA GLN A 97 1.83 -11.05 6.03
C GLN A 97 1.46 -11.45 4.61
N GLU A 98 0.33 -10.95 4.14
CA GLU A 98 -0.18 -11.22 2.80
C GLU A 98 -0.49 -9.92 2.09
N GLU A 99 -0.36 -9.99 0.78
CA GLU A 99 -0.50 -8.88 -0.14
C GLU A 99 -1.02 -9.47 -1.43
N HIS A 100 -2.16 -8.97 -1.90
CA HIS A 100 -2.74 -9.39 -3.16
C HIS A 100 -3.18 -8.18 -3.98
N VAL A 101 -2.76 -8.15 -5.24
CA VAL A 101 -3.12 -7.11 -6.21
C VAL A 101 -3.46 -7.75 -7.54
N GLN A 102 -4.56 -7.30 -8.15
CA GLN A 102 -4.95 -7.70 -9.50
C GLN A 102 -4.68 -6.58 -10.49
N ASP A 103 -4.81 -6.86 -11.78
CA ASP A 103 -4.89 -5.79 -12.77
C ASP A 103 -6.17 -4.98 -12.55
N PHE A 104 -6.04 -3.65 -12.64
CA PHE A 104 -7.14 -2.72 -12.40
C PHE A 104 -7.06 -1.51 -13.33
N PHE A 105 -8.21 -0.87 -13.54
CA PHE A 105 -8.26 0.42 -14.23
C PHE A 105 -8.16 1.58 -13.25
N ILE A 106 -7.54 2.66 -13.69
CA ILE A 106 -7.76 3.98 -13.11
C ILE A 106 -8.67 4.76 -14.05
N GLU A 107 -9.81 5.20 -13.53
CA GLU A 107 -10.77 6.05 -14.24
C GLU A 107 -10.59 7.51 -13.84
N GLN A 108 -10.42 8.38 -14.83
CA GLN A 108 -10.41 9.83 -14.68
C GLN A 108 -11.35 10.45 -15.71
N THR A 109 -12.43 11.09 -15.26
CA THR A 109 -13.38 11.81 -16.14
C THR A 109 -13.87 10.99 -17.34
N GLY A 110 -14.14 9.69 -17.14
CA GLY A 110 -14.60 8.77 -18.19
C GLY A 110 -13.51 8.14 -19.06
N GLU A 111 -12.26 8.60 -18.96
CA GLU A 111 -11.11 7.95 -19.56
C GLU A 111 -10.56 6.88 -18.61
N ARG A 112 -10.03 5.78 -19.15
CA ARG A 112 -9.44 4.69 -18.35
C ARG A 112 -8.03 4.37 -18.81
N ILE A 113 -7.17 4.08 -17.84
CA ILE A 113 -5.82 3.53 -18.04
C ILE A 113 -5.72 2.22 -17.26
N VAL A 114 -5.10 1.20 -17.84
CA VAL A 114 -4.86 -0.07 -17.14
C VAL A 114 -3.55 -0.01 -16.34
N VAL A 115 -3.56 -0.54 -15.13
CA VAL A 115 -2.36 -0.73 -14.31
C VAL A 115 -2.09 -2.22 -14.25
N LEU A 116 -0.85 -2.61 -14.57
CA LEU A 116 -0.43 -4.01 -14.67
C LEU A 116 0.62 -4.34 -13.58
N PRO A 117 0.22 -4.43 -12.31
CA PRO A 117 1.11 -4.86 -11.24
C PRO A 117 1.39 -6.37 -11.32
N THR A 118 2.59 -6.78 -10.91
CA THR A 118 2.98 -8.19 -10.81
C THR A 118 3.58 -8.42 -9.43
N GLU A 119 3.11 -9.44 -8.72
CA GLU A 119 3.58 -9.80 -7.37
C GLU A 119 4.92 -10.55 -7.39
N SER A 120 5.15 -11.40 -8.39
CA SER A 120 6.35 -12.23 -8.49
C SER A 120 6.89 -12.27 -9.94
N PRO A 121 8.00 -11.59 -10.25
CA PRO A 121 8.76 -10.68 -9.39
C PRO A 121 8.02 -9.35 -9.13
N LYS A 122 8.03 -8.87 -7.88
CA LYS A 122 7.31 -7.65 -7.49
C LYS A 122 7.74 -6.43 -8.31
N ASN A 123 6.83 -5.91 -9.15
CA ASN A 123 7.11 -4.83 -10.09
C ASN A 123 6.60 -3.44 -9.63
N TYR A 124 6.10 -3.33 -8.40
CA TYR A 124 5.56 -2.10 -7.82
C TYR A 124 6.13 -1.79 -6.42
N TYR A 125 6.02 -0.52 -6.03
CA TYR A 125 6.14 -0.03 -4.66
C TYR A 125 4.79 0.54 -4.24
N ASP A 126 4.36 0.21 -3.03
CA ASP A 126 3.07 0.61 -2.51
C ASP A 126 3.17 1.34 -1.17
N TYR A 127 2.27 2.30 -0.96
CA TYR A 127 1.98 2.89 0.34
C TYR A 127 0.48 3.05 0.46
N LEU A 128 -0.16 2.08 1.12
CA LEU A 128 -1.58 2.11 1.44
C LEU A 128 -1.79 2.58 2.89
N VAL A 129 -2.76 3.45 3.10
CA VAL A 129 -3.22 3.88 4.41
C VAL A 129 -3.97 2.72 5.06
N THR A 130 -3.66 2.44 6.33
CA THR A 130 -4.31 1.34 7.04
C THR A 130 -5.72 1.74 7.46
N ASP A 131 -6.73 1.13 6.84
CA ASP A 131 -8.14 1.39 7.11
C ASP A 131 -8.60 0.84 8.45
N LYS A 132 -8.27 -0.42 8.72
CA LYS A 132 -8.73 -1.13 9.93
C LYS A 132 -7.54 -1.66 10.72
N LYS A 133 -7.59 -1.42 12.03
CA LYS A 133 -6.72 -2.04 13.03
C LYS A 133 -7.59 -2.68 14.08
N THR A 134 -7.54 -3.99 14.21
CA THR A 134 -8.16 -4.68 15.34
C THR A 134 -7.09 -5.33 16.21
N SER A 135 -7.38 -5.44 17.50
CA SER A 135 -6.50 -6.01 18.49
C SER A 135 -7.31 -6.84 19.46
N SER A 136 -6.71 -7.95 19.90
CA SER A 136 -7.21 -8.85 20.93
C SER A 136 -6.23 -8.85 22.09
N GLY A 137 -6.74 -9.02 23.30
CA GLY A 137 -5.93 -9.11 24.51
C GLY A 137 -6.76 -9.40 25.75
N LEU A 138 -6.10 -9.39 26.92
CA LEU A 138 -6.70 -9.81 28.20
C LEU A 138 -8.01 -9.09 28.58
N PHE A 139 -8.24 -7.89 28.05
CA PHE A 139 -9.39 -7.05 28.37
C PHE A 139 -10.17 -6.58 27.13
N LYS A 140 -9.88 -7.12 25.94
CA LYS A 140 -10.57 -6.75 24.70
C LYS A 140 -11.05 -8.00 23.99
N GLU A 141 -12.37 -8.16 23.95
CA GLU A 141 -13.03 -9.29 23.32
C GLU A 141 -12.70 -9.37 21.83
N LEU A 142 -12.51 -10.60 21.37
CA LEU A 142 -12.21 -10.92 19.98
C LEU A 142 -13.50 -10.74 19.17
N THR A 143 -13.49 -9.87 18.17
CA THR A 143 -14.67 -9.74 17.28
C THR A 143 -14.91 -11.07 16.54
N PRO A 144 -16.17 -11.48 16.30
CA PRO A 144 -16.48 -12.74 15.62
C PRO A 144 -15.76 -12.90 14.29
N GLU A 145 -15.75 -11.85 13.46
CA GLU A 145 -15.04 -11.80 12.17
C GLU A 145 -13.54 -12.10 12.32
N PHE A 146 -12.90 -11.59 13.38
CA PHE A 146 -11.48 -11.79 13.61
C PHE A 146 -11.20 -13.21 14.14
N ALA A 147 -12.11 -13.77 14.94
CA ALA A 147 -12.01 -15.17 15.38
C ALA A 147 -12.11 -16.14 14.20
N GLU A 148 -13.04 -15.91 13.28
CA GLU A 148 -13.18 -16.71 12.05
C GLU A 148 -11.95 -16.60 11.16
N LEU A 149 -11.40 -15.39 11.00
CA LEU A 149 -10.15 -15.19 10.27
C LEU A 149 -9.02 -16.00 10.91
N LEU A 150 -8.82 -15.89 12.22
CA LEU A 150 -7.74 -16.64 12.91
C LEU A 150 -7.90 -18.16 12.74
N LYS A 151 -9.14 -18.68 12.73
CA LYS A 151 -9.42 -20.09 12.44
C LYS A 151 -9.03 -20.46 11.00
N ALA A 152 -9.39 -19.63 10.01
CA ALA A 152 -9.04 -19.87 8.61
C ALA A 152 -7.52 -19.97 8.38
N TYR A 153 -6.75 -19.18 9.13
CA TYR A 153 -5.27 -19.19 9.10
C TYR A 153 -4.64 -20.20 10.07
N ASN A 154 -5.42 -21.07 10.73
CA ASN A 154 -4.95 -22.04 11.73
C ASN A 154 -4.14 -21.40 12.88
N ILE A 155 -4.46 -20.17 13.27
CA ILE A 155 -3.77 -19.43 14.32
C ILE A 155 -4.44 -19.68 15.67
N LYS A 156 -3.75 -20.40 16.55
CA LYS A 156 -4.21 -20.63 17.93
C LYS A 156 -4.24 -19.31 18.71
N THR A 157 -5.40 -18.97 19.26
CA THR A 157 -5.63 -17.81 20.14
C THR A 157 -5.06 -17.99 21.54
N GLU A 158 -4.95 -19.22 22.02
CA GLU A 158 -4.48 -19.53 23.38
C GLU A 158 -3.01 -20.00 23.41
N ASN A 159 -2.35 -19.75 24.53
CA ASN A 159 -1.06 -20.34 24.89
C ASN A 159 -1.27 -21.72 25.55
N ILE A 160 -0.19 -22.50 25.67
CA ILE A 160 -0.20 -23.86 26.26
C ILE A 160 -0.71 -23.85 27.72
N LEU A 161 -0.65 -22.71 28.39
CA LEU A 161 -1.11 -22.46 29.76
C LEU A 161 -2.54 -21.87 29.84
N GLY A 162 -3.33 -21.88 28.76
CA GLY A 162 -4.71 -21.39 28.74
C GLY A 162 -4.88 -19.85 28.70
N PHE A 163 -3.78 -19.09 28.63
CA PHE A 163 -3.86 -17.63 28.50
C PHE A 163 -4.06 -17.18 27.04
N ASN A 164 -4.99 -16.24 26.84
CA ASN A 164 -5.22 -15.59 25.55
C ASN A 164 -3.98 -14.82 25.05
N LYS A 165 -3.57 -15.08 23.81
CA LYS A 165 -2.50 -14.35 23.13
C LYS A 165 -2.99 -12.95 22.76
N GLN A 166 -2.11 -11.96 22.93
CA GLN A 166 -2.35 -10.63 22.39
C GLN A 166 -2.02 -10.64 20.90
N LEU A 167 -3.05 -10.67 20.05
CA LEU A 167 -2.93 -10.61 18.59
C LEU A 167 -3.43 -9.27 18.09
N ARG A 168 -2.79 -8.72 17.07
CA ARG A 168 -3.28 -7.56 16.33
C ARG A 168 -3.32 -7.85 14.85
N TYR A 169 -4.28 -7.25 14.19
CA TYR A 169 -4.49 -7.29 12.76
C TYR A 169 -4.49 -5.88 12.20
N SER A 170 -3.82 -5.70 11.07
CA SER A 170 -3.89 -4.47 10.28
C SER A 170 -4.19 -4.80 8.84
N GLU A 171 -5.09 -4.05 8.24
CA GLU A 171 -5.50 -4.18 6.85
C GLU A 171 -5.51 -2.81 6.18
N ALA A 172 -4.98 -2.75 4.96
CA ALA A 172 -4.97 -1.60 4.08
C ALA A 172 -5.50 -2.05 2.72
N ILE A 173 -6.42 -1.30 2.14
CA ILE A 173 -7.20 -1.72 0.98
C ILE A 173 -7.30 -0.59 -0.02
N VAL A 174 -7.32 -0.92 -1.30
CA VAL A 174 -7.85 -0.06 -2.35
C VAL A 174 -9.21 -0.61 -2.78
N GLU A 175 -10.28 0.01 -2.29
CA GLU A 175 -11.65 -0.37 -2.63
C GLU A 175 -11.97 -0.06 -4.10
N VAL A 176 -12.91 -0.81 -4.67
CA VAL A 176 -13.45 -0.47 -5.99
C VAL A 176 -14.17 0.88 -5.90
N GLY A 177 -13.75 1.83 -6.74
CA GLY A 177 -14.23 3.21 -6.77
C GLY A 177 -13.38 4.18 -5.93
N GLU A 178 -12.40 3.68 -5.17
CA GLU A 178 -11.54 4.51 -4.34
C GLU A 178 -10.58 5.35 -5.18
N ARG A 179 -10.35 6.59 -4.76
CA ARG A 179 -9.47 7.52 -5.46
C ARG A 179 -8.03 7.28 -5.05
N ILE A 180 -7.20 6.85 -6.01
CA ILE A 180 -5.79 6.57 -5.78
C ILE A 180 -4.89 7.30 -6.77
N THR A 181 -3.60 7.36 -6.43
CA THR A 181 -2.53 7.87 -7.28
C THR A 181 -1.63 6.72 -7.72
N VAL A 182 -1.40 6.64 -9.02
CA VAL A 182 -0.49 5.68 -9.63
C VAL A 182 0.57 6.41 -10.45
N ALA A 183 1.80 5.92 -10.43
CA ALA A 183 2.83 6.37 -11.37
C ALA A 183 3.59 5.19 -11.96
N GLY A 184 3.94 5.29 -13.23
CA GLY A 184 4.71 4.28 -13.93
C GLY A 184 4.98 4.67 -15.38
N TYR A 185 5.57 3.76 -16.15
CA TYR A 185 5.79 3.99 -17.57
C TYR A 185 4.51 3.78 -18.35
N VAL A 186 4.13 4.78 -19.14
CA VAL A 186 2.93 4.72 -19.97
C VAL A 186 3.24 4.09 -21.32
N ASN A 187 2.52 3.03 -21.67
CA ASN A 187 2.56 2.40 -23.00
C ASN A 187 1.15 2.31 -23.58
N TRP A 188 0.96 2.80 -24.79
CA TRP A 188 -0.32 2.67 -25.50
C TRP A 188 -0.36 1.33 -26.21
N MET A 189 -1.34 0.50 -25.85
CA MET A 189 -1.58 -0.81 -26.45
C MET A 189 -2.80 -0.71 -27.36
N LYS A 190 -2.71 -1.26 -28.57
CA LYS A 190 -3.90 -1.42 -29.43
C LYS A 190 -4.74 -2.56 -28.85
N LEU A 191 -6.05 -2.36 -28.80
CA LEU A 191 -6.99 -3.41 -28.39
C LEU A 191 -7.35 -4.22 -29.64
N ASP A 192 -7.07 -5.53 -29.63
CA ASP A 192 -7.43 -6.42 -30.74
C ASP A 192 -8.96 -6.58 -30.84
N ASN A 193 -9.65 -6.60 -29.68
CA ASN A 193 -11.10 -6.57 -29.58
C ASN A 193 -11.55 -5.37 -28.72
N PRO A 194 -12.57 -4.59 -29.14
CA PRO A 194 -13.12 -3.53 -28.31
C PRO A 194 -13.66 -4.12 -27.00
N VAL A 195 -13.12 -3.68 -25.87
CA VAL A 195 -13.64 -4.06 -24.55
C VAL A 195 -15.07 -3.53 -24.44
N LYS A 196 -16.01 -4.36 -23.98
CA LYS A 196 -17.41 -3.95 -23.76
C LYS A 196 -17.39 -2.67 -22.90
N ASP A 197 -18.05 -1.61 -23.39
CA ASP A 197 -18.07 -0.26 -22.80
C ASP A 197 -16.82 0.62 -22.97
N TYR A 198 -15.87 0.27 -23.85
CA TYR A 198 -14.70 1.10 -24.17
C TYR A 198 -14.69 1.54 -25.64
N LYS A 199 -14.79 2.85 -25.88
CA LYS A 199 -14.97 3.44 -27.23
C LYS A 199 -13.69 3.58 -28.07
N TYR A 200 -12.53 3.21 -27.53
CA TYR A 200 -11.23 3.51 -28.16
C TYR A 200 -10.53 2.25 -28.69
N SER A 201 -9.85 2.40 -29.83
CA SER A 201 -9.02 1.37 -30.47
C SER A 201 -7.71 1.06 -29.74
N SER A 202 -7.42 1.82 -28.68
CA SER A 202 -6.20 1.69 -27.88
C SER A 202 -6.45 2.09 -26.45
N ILE A 203 -5.76 1.43 -25.52
CA ILE A 203 -5.76 1.74 -24.10
C ILE A 203 -4.34 2.06 -23.64
N ALA A 204 -4.20 3.09 -22.81
CA ALA A 204 -2.94 3.36 -22.11
C ALA A 204 -2.76 2.29 -21.01
N SER A 205 -1.53 1.85 -20.81
CA SER A 205 -1.12 0.95 -19.74
C SER A 205 -0.02 1.56 -18.90
N VAL A 206 -0.04 1.33 -17.59
CA VAL A 206 1.04 1.66 -16.66
C VAL A 206 1.80 0.39 -16.32
N THR A 207 3.08 0.37 -16.69
CA THR A 207 3.98 -0.77 -16.42
C THR A 207 5.25 -0.32 -15.70
N ALA A 208 5.95 -1.29 -15.11
CA ALA A 208 7.32 -1.09 -14.64
C ALA A 208 8.32 -1.12 -15.82
N LYS A 209 9.48 -0.47 -15.65
CA LYS A 209 10.61 -0.56 -16.59
C LYS A 209 11.93 -0.62 -15.82
N GLY A 210 12.57 -1.79 -15.82
CA GLY A 210 13.85 -1.99 -15.14
C GLY A 210 13.76 -1.67 -13.64
N LYS A 211 14.51 -0.65 -13.18
CA LYS A 211 14.51 -0.21 -11.76
C LYS A 211 13.30 0.65 -11.39
N ASP A 212 12.64 1.22 -12.38
CA ASP A 212 11.50 2.13 -12.21
C ASP A 212 10.21 1.32 -12.19
N LYS A 213 9.86 0.90 -10.98
CA LYS A 213 8.64 0.17 -10.64
C LYS A 213 7.42 1.09 -10.65
N ILE A 214 6.23 0.49 -10.70
CA ILE A 214 4.97 1.22 -10.51
C ILE A 214 4.91 1.75 -9.07
N LEU A 215 4.42 2.96 -8.86
CA LEU A 215 4.12 3.51 -7.53
C LEU A 215 2.61 3.51 -7.35
N ILE A 216 2.11 2.95 -6.24
CA ILE A 216 0.67 2.89 -5.93
C ILE A 216 0.45 3.46 -4.53
N THR A 217 -0.47 4.42 -4.40
CA THR A 217 -0.86 4.97 -3.09
C THR A 217 -2.29 5.51 -3.11
N ASP A 218 -3.00 5.30 -2.01
CA ASP A 218 -4.31 5.87 -1.66
C ASP A 218 -4.17 7.16 -0.83
N SER A 219 -2.94 7.53 -0.45
CA SER A 219 -2.73 8.65 0.45
C SER A 219 -3.09 9.98 -0.21
N PRO A 220 -3.94 10.82 0.43
CA PRO A 220 -4.28 12.14 -0.09
C PRO A 220 -3.06 13.08 -0.13
N ASP A 221 -1.99 12.78 0.62
CA ASP A 221 -0.75 13.54 0.57
C ASP A 221 -0.07 13.48 -0.81
N ALA A 222 -0.35 12.46 -1.62
CA ALA A 222 0.17 12.33 -2.99
C ALA A 222 -0.41 13.38 -3.95
N LEU A 223 -1.55 13.98 -3.58
CA LEU A 223 -2.29 14.97 -4.36
C LEU A 223 -1.78 16.39 -4.14
N LYS A 224 -1.02 16.63 -3.07
CA LYS A 224 -0.56 17.97 -2.72
C LYS A 224 0.39 18.49 -3.81
N PRO A 225 0.07 19.62 -4.47
CA PRO A 225 1.00 20.22 -5.42
C PRO A 225 2.29 20.63 -4.71
N LYS A 226 3.39 20.66 -5.45
CA LYS A 226 4.62 21.30 -4.98
C LYS A 226 4.26 22.75 -4.66
N HIS A 227 4.40 23.18 -3.40
CA HIS A 227 4.21 24.58 -2.99
C HIS A 227 4.88 25.49 -4.05
N GLY A 228 4.10 26.38 -4.67
CA GLY A 228 4.57 27.30 -5.71
C GLY A 228 4.03 27.09 -7.14
N ARG A 229 3.01 26.24 -7.36
CA ARG A 229 2.19 26.28 -8.58
C ARG A 229 0.72 26.31 -8.21
N VAL A 230 0.20 27.53 -8.05
CA VAL A 230 -1.20 27.88 -8.27
C VAL A 230 -1.27 28.47 -9.67
#